data_AF-A0A8B4QAA2-F1
#
_entry.id   AF-A0A8B4QAA2-F1
#
_cell.length_a   1.000
_cell.length_b   1.000
_cell.length_c   1.000
_cell.angle_alpha   90.00
_cell.angle_beta   90.00
_cell.angle_gamma   90.00
#
_symmetry.space_group_name_H-M   'P 1'
#
loop_
_entity.id
_entity.type
_entity.pdbx_description
1 polymer ?
#
loop_
_entity_poly.entity_id
_entity_poly.type
_entity_poly.pdbx_seq_one_letter_code
_entity_poly.pdbx_strand_id
1 'polypeptide(L)'
;MDKYNFIVYKALFFELFMMKKKAIDLILSNLYKLNDKREISSLLINLGMIYNKLGEKKKASEYFIKGLSLVEKEKLDYHSDFPKILRIISENSTIEDSKHWERNFRKRIKDDKKFSKCFKV
;
A
#
# COMPACT_ATOMS: atom_id res chain seq x y z
N MET A 1 -6.28 -21.93 7.64
CA MET A 1 -6.02 -20.48 7.47
C MET A 1 -4.53 -20.26 7.66
N ASP A 2 -3.82 -19.76 6.64
CA ASP A 2 -2.39 -19.46 6.77
C ASP A 2 -2.15 -18.18 7.62
N LYS A 3 -0.88 -17.92 7.92
CA LYS A 3 -0.45 -16.80 8.77
C LYS A 3 -0.86 -15.46 8.18
N TYR A 4 -0.70 -15.26 6.87
CA TYR A 4 -1.05 -14.03 6.18
C TYR A 4 -2.54 -13.73 6.30
N ASN A 5 -3.38 -14.70 5.93
CA ASN A 5 -4.83 -14.59 6.04
C ASN A 5 -5.23 -14.28 7.48
N PHE A 6 -4.71 -15.03 8.47
CA PHE A 6 -5.00 -14.73 9.87
C PHE A 6 -4.73 -13.26 10.25
N ILE A 7 -3.58 -12.71 9.83
CA ILE A 7 -3.22 -11.31 10.11
C ILE A 7 -4.20 -10.36 9.41
N VAL A 8 -4.48 -10.57 8.13
CA VAL A 8 -5.38 -9.72 7.34
C VAL A 8 -6.78 -9.68 7.95
N TYR A 9 -7.39 -10.84 8.20
CA TYR A 9 -8.74 -10.91 8.74
C TYR A 9 -8.83 -10.30 10.14
N LYS A 10 -7.81 -10.50 10.99
CA LYS A 10 -7.79 -9.92 12.33
C LYS A 10 -7.52 -8.41 12.32
N ALA A 11 -6.70 -7.90 11.39
CA ALA A 11 -6.52 -6.46 11.19
C ALA A 11 -7.82 -5.80 10.70
N LEU A 12 -8.52 -6.42 9.74
CA LEU A 12 -9.84 -6.00 9.27
C LEU A 12 -10.87 -5.95 10.40
N PHE A 13 -10.90 -6.98 11.24
CA PHE A 13 -11.73 -6.98 12.45
C PHE A 13 -11.41 -5.77 13.32
N PHE A 14 -10.13 -5.53 13.65
CA PHE A 14 -9.76 -4.37 14.44
C PHE A 14 -10.14 -3.04 13.78
N GLU A 15 -10.03 -2.91 12.45
CA GLU A 15 -10.48 -1.71 11.74
C GLU A 15 -12.01 -1.52 11.83
N LEU A 16 -12.79 -2.59 11.67
CA LEU A 16 -14.26 -2.57 11.77
C LEU A 16 -14.72 -2.08 13.15
N PHE A 17 -14.04 -2.51 14.21
CA PHE A 17 -14.30 -2.10 15.59
C PHE A 17 -13.55 -0.83 16.00
N MET A 18 -13.05 -0.04 15.03
CA MET A 18 -12.37 1.24 15.25
C MET A 18 -11.06 1.15 16.07
N MET A 19 -10.50 -0.04 16.23
CA MET A 19 -9.27 -0.35 16.98
C MET A 19 -8.02 -0.24 16.08
N LYS A 20 -7.88 0.85 15.33
CA LYS A 20 -6.82 1.03 14.31
C LYS A 20 -5.39 0.82 14.84
N LYS A 21 -5.12 1.24 16.09
CA LYS A 21 -3.82 1.01 16.74
C LYS A 21 -3.51 -0.49 16.90
N LYS A 22 -4.50 -1.29 17.34
CA LYS A 22 -4.33 -2.75 17.45
C LYS A 22 -4.11 -3.42 16.09
N ALA A 23 -4.75 -2.91 15.03
CA ALA A 23 -4.51 -3.37 13.66
C ALA A 23 -3.04 -3.11 13.26
N ILE A 24 -2.54 -1.91 13.52
CA ILE A 24 -1.14 -1.53 13.25
C ILE A 24 -0.17 -2.42 14.03
N ASP A 25 -0.36 -2.55 15.34
CA ASP A 25 0.52 -3.34 16.20
C ASP A 25 0.54 -4.82 15.79
N LEU A 26 -0.63 -5.36 15.44
CA LEU A 26 -0.75 -6.72 14.94
C LEU A 26 0.05 -6.91 13.66
N ILE A 27 -0.09 -6.01 12.68
CA ILE A 27 0.62 -6.14 11.41
C ILE A 27 2.13 -6.07 11.65
N LEU A 28 2.61 -5.01 12.32
CA LEU A 28 4.04 -4.77 12.53
C LEU A 28 4.72 -5.92 13.30
N SER A 29 4.08 -6.46 14.34
CA SER A 29 4.60 -7.57 15.14
C SER A 29 4.59 -8.93 14.43
N ASN A 30 4.02 -9.04 13.23
CA ASN A 30 3.96 -10.29 12.48
C ASN A 30 4.63 -10.24 11.10
N LEU A 31 5.10 -9.08 10.62
CA LEU A 31 5.78 -8.97 9.32
C LEU A 31 6.98 -9.92 9.20
N TYR A 32 7.81 -10.02 10.23
CA TYR A 32 9.00 -10.89 10.23
C TYR A 32 8.68 -12.39 10.18
N LYS A 33 7.41 -12.78 10.37
CA LYS A 33 6.96 -14.17 10.34
C LYS A 33 6.52 -14.62 8.95
N LEU A 34 6.45 -13.69 8.00
CA LEU A 34 6.08 -13.94 6.61
C LEU A 34 7.34 -14.03 5.75
N ASN A 35 7.30 -14.90 4.76
CA ASN A 35 8.42 -15.11 3.83
C ASN A 35 8.10 -14.58 2.42
N ASP A 36 6.81 -14.45 2.08
CA ASP A 36 6.37 -14.01 0.76
C ASP A 36 6.37 -12.47 0.66
N LYS A 37 7.09 -11.93 -0.33
CA LYS A 37 7.21 -10.49 -0.54
C LYS A 37 5.89 -9.82 -0.92
N ARG A 38 4.98 -10.52 -1.62
CA ARG A 38 3.65 -10.02 -1.98
C ARG A 38 2.76 -9.94 -0.76
N GLU A 39 2.82 -10.92 0.13
CA GLU A 39 2.08 -10.90 1.40
C GLU A 39 2.54 -9.72 2.27
N ILE A 40 3.87 -9.55 2.42
CA ILE A 40 4.44 -8.43 3.18
C ILE A 40 4.08 -7.10 2.51
N SER A 41 4.19 -7.00 1.18
CA SER A 41 3.81 -5.81 0.41
C SER A 41 2.35 -5.42 0.64
N SER A 42 1.43 -6.39 0.57
CA SER A 42 0.00 -6.20 0.81
C SER A 42 -0.26 -5.67 2.23
N LEU A 43 0.39 -6.23 3.25
CA LEU A 43 0.25 -5.76 4.62
C LEU A 43 0.81 -4.35 4.83
N LEU A 44 1.93 -4.00 4.19
CA LEU A 44 2.49 -2.65 4.24
C LEU A 44 1.59 -1.63 3.53
N ILE A 45 0.98 -2.00 2.40
CA ILE A 45 -0.02 -1.16 1.72
C ILE A 45 -1.25 -0.96 2.63
N ASN A 46 -1.72 -2.01 3.31
CA ASN A 46 -2.81 -1.90 4.27
C ASN A 46 -2.46 -0.98 5.45
N LEU A 47 -1.22 -1.04 5.97
CA LEU A 47 -0.74 -0.06 6.95
C LEU A 47 -0.81 1.37 6.42
N GLY A 48 -0.38 1.59 5.17
CA GLY A 48 -0.52 2.89 4.51
C GLY A 48 -1.96 3.39 4.49
N MET A 49 -2.91 2.51 4.19
CA MET A 49 -4.34 2.83 4.24
C MET A 49 -4.83 3.18 5.65
N ILE A 50 -4.41 2.42 6.67
CA ILE A 50 -4.79 2.69 8.07
C ILE A 50 -4.25 4.06 8.51
N TYR A 51 -2.98 4.35 8.24
CA TYR A 51 -2.39 5.66 8.57
C TYR A 51 -3.06 6.81 7.82
N ASN A 52 -3.42 6.61 6.55
CA ASN A 52 -4.19 7.61 5.82
C ASN A 52 -5.58 7.85 6.46
N LYS A 53 -6.27 6.80 6.94
CA LYS A 53 -7.54 6.94 7.69
C LYS A 53 -7.35 7.65 9.05
N LEU A 54 -6.14 7.61 9.62
CA LEU A 54 -5.77 8.32 10.84
C LEU A 54 -5.34 9.78 10.59
N GLY A 55 -5.26 10.22 9.33
CA GLY A 55 -4.77 11.55 8.95
C GLY A 55 -3.24 11.66 8.90
N GLU A 56 -2.51 10.59 9.22
CA GLU A 56 -1.04 10.54 9.22
C GLU A 56 -0.49 10.27 7.81
N LYS A 57 -0.78 11.18 6.87
CA LYS A 57 -0.48 11.00 5.44
C LYS A 57 1.01 10.78 5.13
N LYS A 58 1.91 11.41 5.89
CA LYS A 58 3.36 11.19 5.74
C LYS A 58 3.75 9.73 6.00
N LYS A 59 3.30 9.16 7.13
CA LYS A 59 3.49 7.74 7.42
C LYS A 59 2.79 6.85 6.40
N ALA A 60 1.60 7.24 5.94
CA ALA A 60 0.91 6.51 4.89
C ALA A 60 1.77 6.37 3.63
N SER A 61 2.34 7.49 3.17
CA SER A 61 3.27 7.53 2.03
C SER A 61 4.48 6.62 2.27
N GLU A 62 5.13 6.70 3.44
CA GLU A 62 6.27 5.86 3.79
C GLU A 62 5.94 4.35 3.70
N TYR A 63 4.78 3.92 4.21
CA TYR A 63 4.36 2.53 4.16
C TYR A 63 3.94 2.07 2.76
N PHE A 64 3.30 2.94 1.97
CA PHE A 64 3.04 2.65 0.57
C PHE A 64 4.35 2.43 -0.20
N ILE A 65 5.33 3.32 -0.06
CA ILE A 65 6.64 3.18 -0.71
C ILE A 65 7.31 1.88 -0.29
N LYS A 66 7.40 1.60 1.02
CA LYS A 66 7.98 0.35 1.54
C LYS A 66 7.30 -0.90 0.95
N GLY A 67 5.98 -0.92 0.92
CA GLY A 67 5.22 -2.04 0.36
C GLY A 67 5.45 -2.22 -1.13
N LEU A 68 5.40 -1.13 -1.90
CA LEU A 68 5.57 -1.17 -3.34
C LEU A 68 7.00 -1.54 -3.75
N SER A 69 8.02 -1.12 -3.01
CA SER A 69 9.43 -1.48 -3.25
C SER A 69 9.68 -2.98 -3.20
N LEU A 70 8.97 -3.72 -2.33
CA LEU A 70 9.16 -5.18 -2.22
C LEU A 70 8.80 -5.94 -3.49
N VAL A 71 7.87 -5.40 -4.26
CA VAL A 71 7.34 -6.01 -5.49
C VAL A 71 7.59 -5.13 -6.70
N GLU A 72 8.55 -4.20 -6.65
CA GLU A 72 8.73 -3.15 -7.67
C GLU A 72 8.90 -3.70 -9.09
N LYS A 73 9.62 -4.83 -9.20
CA LYS A 73 9.93 -5.49 -10.48
C LYS A 73 8.84 -6.43 -10.96
N GLU A 74 7.78 -6.61 -10.18
CA GLU A 74 6.70 -7.54 -10.49
C GLU A 74 5.60 -6.85 -11.30
N LYS A 75 4.92 -7.63 -12.15
CA LYS A 75 3.69 -7.16 -12.81
C LYS A 75 2.61 -6.93 -11.75
N LEU A 76 1.87 -5.83 -11.86
CA LEU A 76 0.68 -5.56 -11.05
C LEU A 76 -0.54 -5.54 -11.96
N ASP A 77 -1.61 -6.16 -11.49
CA ASP A 77 -2.93 -5.87 -12.02
C ASP A 77 -3.43 -4.55 -11.44
N TYR A 78 -4.24 -3.83 -12.22
CA TYR A 78 -4.81 -2.57 -11.77
C TYR A 78 -5.68 -2.76 -10.51
N HIS A 79 -5.45 -1.92 -9.51
CA HIS A 79 -6.31 -1.79 -8.33
C HIS A 79 -6.88 -0.38 -8.25
N SER A 80 -8.15 -0.26 -7.84
CA SER A 80 -8.85 1.04 -7.74
C SER A 80 -8.20 2.00 -6.74
N ASP A 81 -7.38 1.50 -5.82
CA ASP A 81 -6.66 2.31 -4.83
C ASP A 81 -5.37 2.95 -5.35
N PHE A 82 -4.82 2.47 -6.47
CA PHE A 82 -3.55 2.97 -7.00
C PHE A 82 -3.54 4.49 -7.23
N PRO A 83 -4.58 5.13 -7.78
CA PRO A 83 -4.59 6.59 -7.95
C PRO A 83 -4.53 7.31 -6.61
N LYS A 84 -5.21 6.78 -5.58
CA LYS A 84 -5.17 7.33 -4.23
C LYS A 84 -3.79 7.18 -3.60
N ILE A 85 -3.16 6.02 -3.76
CA ILE A 85 -1.80 5.76 -3.26
C ILE A 85 -0.80 6.73 -3.92
N LEU A 86 -0.83 6.84 -5.24
CA LEU A 86 0.07 7.75 -5.98
C LEU A 86 -0.13 9.20 -5.59
N ARG A 87 -1.37 9.63 -5.38
CA ARG A 87 -1.66 10.98 -4.87
C ARG A 87 -1.08 11.21 -3.48
N ILE A 88 -1.23 10.26 -2.56
CA ILE A 88 -0.68 10.37 -1.20
C ILE A 88 0.85 10.41 -1.24
N ILE A 89 1.48 9.58 -2.07
CA ILE A 89 2.93 9.62 -2.29
C ILE A 89 3.33 11.00 -2.81
N SER A 90 2.71 11.46 -3.90
CA SER A 90 3.03 12.76 -4.51
C SER A 90 2.91 13.94 -3.54
N GLU A 91 1.87 13.97 -2.70
CA GLU A 91 1.64 15.04 -1.73
C GLU A 91 2.56 14.96 -0.50
N ASN A 92 3.17 13.81 -0.18
CA ASN A 92 3.79 13.56 1.14
C ASN A 92 5.16 12.84 1.09
N SER A 93 5.74 12.59 -0.07
CA SER A 93 7.11 12.06 -0.24
C SER A 93 8.05 13.08 -0.86
N THR A 94 9.30 12.68 -1.09
CA THR A 94 10.23 13.45 -1.91
C THR A 94 9.74 13.56 -3.35
N ILE A 95 10.22 14.57 -4.08
CA ILE A 95 9.89 14.75 -5.51
C ILE A 95 10.43 13.57 -6.32
N GLU A 96 11.59 13.05 -5.94
CA GLU A 96 12.24 11.89 -6.52
C GLU A 96 11.37 10.64 -6.38
N ASP A 97 10.88 10.35 -5.17
CA ASP A 97 10.00 9.21 -4.91
C ASP A 97 8.68 9.33 -5.68
N SER A 98 8.07 10.54 -5.69
CA SER A 98 6.84 10.80 -6.43
C SER A 98 7.01 10.49 -7.93
N LYS A 99 8.05 11.05 -8.55
CA LYS A 99 8.34 10.84 -9.98
C LYS A 99 8.70 9.38 -10.27
N HIS A 100 9.44 8.74 -9.38
CA HIS A 100 9.81 7.34 -9.51
C HIS A 100 8.56 6.46 -9.55
N TRP A 101 7.66 6.57 -8.56
CA TRP A 101 6.48 5.72 -8.46
C TRP A 101 5.45 5.99 -9.56
N GLU A 102 5.29 7.26 -9.96
CA GLU A 102 4.46 7.59 -11.12
C GLU A 102 4.96 6.87 -12.39
N ARG A 103 6.27 6.96 -12.68
CA ARG A 103 6.88 6.31 -13.85
C ARG A 103 6.80 4.79 -13.73
N ASN A 104 7.06 4.24 -12.55
CA ASN A 104 7.02 2.81 -12.29
C ASN A 104 5.63 2.24 -12.60
N PHE A 105 4.57 2.85 -12.09
CA PHE A 105 3.20 2.38 -12.34
C PHE A 105 2.80 2.54 -13.82
N ARG A 106 3.12 3.67 -14.47
CA ARG A 106 2.86 3.85 -15.92
C ARG A 106 3.48 2.75 -16.77
N LYS A 107 4.67 2.26 -16.41
CA LYS A 107 5.33 1.15 -17.11
C LYS A 107 4.65 -0.20 -16.85
N ARG A 108 4.21 -0.45 -15.62
CA ARG A 108 3.64 -1.74 -15.18
C ARG A 108 2.17 -1.91 -15.58
N ILE A 109 1.45 -0.80 -15.72
CA ILE A 109 0.01 -0.75 -16.01
C ILE A 109 -0.19 -0.03 -17.35
N LYS A 110 0.40 -0.60 -18.40
CA LYS A 110 0.47 0.04 -19.72
C LYS A 110 -0.87 0.04 -20.47
N ASP A 111 -1.78 -0.89 -20.14
CA ASP A 111 -2.98 -1.16 -20.96
C ASP A 111 -4.32 -1.07 -20.20
N ASP A 112 -4.32 -0.61 -18.94
CA ASP A 112 -5.57 -0.45 -18.20
C ASP A 112 -6.26 0.89 -18.53
N LYS A 113 -7.43 0.79 -19.17
CA LYS A 113 -8.25 1.96 -19.56
C LYS A 113 -8.69 2.82 -18.37
N LYS A 114 -8.84 2.27 -17.17
CA LYS A 114 -9.17 3.02 -15.95
C LYS A 114 -7.93 3.72 -15.42
N PHE A 115 -6.79 3.05 -15.39
CA PHE A 115 -5.52 3.61 -14.92
C PHE A 115 -5.02 4.77 -15.78
N SER A 116 -5.09 4.63 -17.11
CA SER A 116 -4.67 5.67 -18.05
C SER A 116 -5.41 7.01 -17.86
N LYS A 117 -6.64 7.02 -17.31
CA LYS A 117 -7.38 8.24 -16.99
C LYS A 117 -6.84 8.98 -15.77
N CYS A 118 -6.11 8.32 -14.88
CA CYS A 118 -5.59 8.94 -13.66
C CYS A 118 -4.45 9.94 -13.92
N PHE A 119 -3.95 9.99 -15.15
CA PHE A 119 -2.80 10.81 -15.55
C PHE A 119 -3.08 11.76 -16.71
N LYS A 120 -4.32 11.80 -17.21
CA LYS A 120 -4.72 12.75 -18.24
C LYS A 120 -5.11 14.03 -17.51
N VAL A 121 -4.22 15.02 -17.56
CA VAL A 121 -4.48 16.42 -17.23
C VAL A 121 -4.97 17.10 -18.49
#